data_AF-A0A1G0XP29-F1
#
_entry.id   AF-A0A1G0XP29-F1
#
_cell.length_a   1.000
_cell.length_b   1.000
_cell.length_c   1.000
_cell.angle_alpha   90.00
_cell.angle_beta   90.00
_cell.angle_gamma   90.00
#
_symmetry.space_group_name_H-M   'P 1'
#
loop_
_entity.id
_entity.type
_entity.pdbx_description
1 polymer ?
#
loop_
_entity_poly.entity_id
_entity_poly.type
_entity_poly.pdbx_seq_one_letter_code
_entity_poly.pdbx_strand_id
1 'polypeptide(L)'
;MKGVFLQRLITISKFTGIALLVLHFSFNVQDFEKVNPRYIILYMAFAGGFSLLWLVFHAVMLRIGGDKYREKASEEDIEAARSLSQIIRLIKKEPWQLFLIPGEDGLFFLPLLYMGINPLTALGASLLFGFAHIGYKSRAACAATSAIAFMICVFVIPYGIINAVIGHLAVDLSVFSLLPFINMENREVKKDEQVVFVYPDVETLFPSDIEY
;
A
#
# COMPACT_ATOMS: atom_id res chain seq x y z
N MET A 1 10.68 14.44 18.03
CA MET A 1 9.38 15.16 18.09
C MET A 1 8.57 15.09 16.80
N LYS A 2 9.16 15.21 15.60
CA LYS A 2 8.39 15.20 14.33
C LYS A 2 7.59 13.91 14.05
N GLY A 3 8.13 12.73 14.39
CA GLY A 3 7.47 11.44 14.14
C GLY A 3 6.16 11.22 14.92
N VAL A 4 6.13 11.57 16.22
CA VAL A 4 4.94 11.37 17.07
C VAL A 4 3.78 12.26 16.63
N PHE A 5 4.07 13.51 16.23
CA PHE A 5 3.05 14.43 15.73
C PHE A 5 2.44 13.93 14.42
N LEU A 6 3.29 13.50 13.47
CA LEU A 6 2.84 12.97 12.18
C LEU A 6 2.00 11.71 12.35
N GLN A 7 2.41 10.79 13.23
CA GLN A 7 1.65 9.57 13.52
C GLN A 7 0.26 9.89 14.09
N ARG A 8 0.16 10.84 15.03
CA ARG A 8 -1.14 11.28 15.58
C ARG A 8 -2.02 11.87 14.49
N LEU A 9 -1.46 12.69 13.61
CA LEU A 9 -2.21 13.29 12.50
C LEU A 9 -2.76 12.20 11.57
N ILE A 10 -1.94 11.22 11.19
CA ILE A 10 -2.37 10.07 10.36
C ILE A 10 -3.50 9.30 11.06
N THR A 11 -3.36 8.99 12.35
CA THR A 11 -4.40 8.29 13.10
C THR A 11 -5.72 9.08 13.12
N ILE A 12 -5.66 10.38 13.41
CA ILE A 12 -6.86 11.26 13.39
C ILE A 12 -7.48 11.27 12.00
N SER A 13 -6.68 11.41 10.95
CA SER A 13 -7.13 11.37 9.55
C SER A 13 -7.87 10.07 9.22
N LYS A 14 -7.37 8.91 9.68
CA LYS A 14 -8.04 7.62 9.49
C LYS A 14 -9.38 7.57 10.22
N PHE A 15 -9.45 8.03 11.48
CA PHE A 15 -10.71 8.09 12.22
C PHE A 15 -11.73 9.01 11.53
N THR A 16 -11.29 10.17 11.04
CA THR A 16 -12.14 11.07 10.25
C THR A 16 -12.68 10.37 9.01
N GLY A 17 -11.83 9.66 8.26
CA GLY A 17 -12.29 8.92 7.09
C GLY A 17 -13.24 7.77 7.41
N ILE A 18 -13.05 7.04 8.51
CA ILE A 18 -14.02 6.04 8.98
C ILE A 18 -15.36 6.71 9.32
N ALA A 19 -15.35 7.83 10.04
CA ALA A 19 -16.57 8.57 10.36
C ALA A 19 -17.30 9.02 9.08
N LEU A 20 -16.56 9.47 8.06
CA LEU A 20 -17.12 9.83 6.76
C LEU A 20 -17.74 8.63 6.05
N LEU A 21 -17.10 7.45 6.05
CA LEU A 21 -17.68 6.22 5.49
C LEU A 21 -18.95 5.80 6.23
N VAL A 22 -18.92 5.80 7.56
CA VAL A 22 -20.10 5.44 8.38
C VAL A 22 -21.26 6.38 8.07
N LEU A 23 -21.01 7.69 7.99
CA LEU A 23 -22.02 8.67 7.64
C LEU A 23 -22.57 8.42 6.23
N HIS A 24 -21.68 8.22 5.25
CA HIS A 24 -22.06 7.92 3.87
C HIS A 24 -22.96 6.69 3.78
N PHE A 25 -22.56 5.57 4.38
CA PHE A 25 -23.33 4.32 4.33
C PHE A 25 -24.63 4.39 5.13
N SER A 26 -24.69 5.20 6.19
CA SER A 26 -25.93 5.42 6.94
C SER A 26 -27.00 6.14 6.11
N PHE A 27 -26.59 7.02 5.19
CA PHE A 27 -27.51 7.72 4.28
C PHE A 27 -27.68 7.02 2.93
N ASN A 28 -26.74 6.15 2.54
CA ASN A 28 -26.71 5.48 1.24
C ASN A 28 -26.62 3.96 1.42
N VAL A 29 -27.51 3.37 2.20
CA VAL A 29 -27.50 1.92 2.49
C VAL A 29 -27.55 1.07 1.21
N GLN A 30 -28.16 1.59 0.14
CA GLN A 30 -28.19 0.96 -1.19
C GLN A 30 -26.81 0.74 -1.80
N ASP A 31 -25.75 1.42 -1.34
CA ASP A 31 -24.39 1.15 -1.82
C ASP A 31 -23.93 -0.27 -1.50
N PHE A 32 -24.44 -0.91 -0.45
CA PHE A 32 -24.16 -2.32 -0.18
C PHE A 32 -24.73 -3.27 -1.26
N GLU A 33 -25.79 -2.87 -1.95
CA GLU A 33 -26.33 -3.62 -3.09
C GLU A 33 -25.45 -3.51 -4.33
N LYS A 34 -24.55 -2.50 -4.37
CA LYS A 34 -23.57 -2.30 -5.45
C LYS A 34 -22.30 -3.15 -5.27
N VAL A 35 -22.21 -3.96 -4.20
CA VAL A 35 -21.10 -4.89 -4.01
C VAL A 35 -21.05 -5.85 -5.18
N ASN A 36 -19.94 -5.82 -5.92
CA ASN A 36 -19.74 -6.62 -7.12
C ASN A 36 -18.33 -7.23 -7.10
N PRO A 37 -18.22 -8.57 -7.01
CA PRO A 37 -16.94 -9.26 -6.96
C PRO A 37 -15.98 -8.92 -8.10
N ARG A 38 -16.50 -8.55 -9.28
CA ARG A 38 -15.65 -8.18 -10.43
C ARG A 38 -14.79 -6.96 -10.14
N TYR A 39 -15.34 -5.93 -9.49
CA TYR A 39 -14.59 -4.72 -9.18
C TYR A 39 -13.66 -4.90 -7.99
N ILE A 40 -14.00 -5.80 -7.06
CA ILE A 40 -13.10 -6.21 -5.97
C ILE A 40 -11.89 -6.96 -6.55
N ILE A 41 -12.12 -7.92 -7.46
CA ILE A 41 -11.04 -8.62 -8.17
C ILE A 41 -10.21 -7.64 -8.99
N LEU A 42 -10.84 -6.69 -9.68
CA LEU A 42 -10.13 -5.67 -10.45
C LEU A 42 -9.25 -4.79 -9.56
N TYR A 43 -9.75 -4.39 -8.38
CA TYR A 43 -8.97 -3.70 -7.36
C TYR A 43 -7.73 -4.53 -6.97
N MET A 44 -7.94 -5.80 -6.60
CA MET A 44 -6.86 -6.70 -6.22
C MET A 44 -5.85 -6.92 -7.35
N ALA A 45 -6.32 -7.00 -8.60
CA ALA A 45 -5.48 -7.14 -9.77
C ALA A 45 -4.63 -5.89 -10.02
N PHE A 46 -5.18 -4.69 -9.85
CA PHE A 46 -4.38 -3.46 -9.94
C PHE A 46 -3.36 -3.38 -8.82
N ALA A 47 -3.77 -3.60 -7.57
CA ALA A 47 -2.86 -3.53 -6.43
C ALA A 47 -1.76 -4.61 -6.53
N GLY A 48 -2.16 -5.88 -6.64
CA GLY A 48 -1.24 -7.02 -6.69
C GLY A 48 -0.40 -7.07 -7.97
N GLY A 49 -1.01 -6.80 -9.13
CA GLY A 49 -0.31 -6.77 -10.41
C GLY A 49 0.73 -5.64 -10.46
N PHE A 50 0.41 -4.46 -9.94
CA PHE A 50 1.38 -3.37 -9.87
C PHE A 50 2.46 -3.64 -8.83
N SER A 51 2.14 -4.25 -7.68
CA SER A 51 3.15 -4.73 -6.73
C SER A 51 4.10 -5.75 -7.36
N LEU A 52 3.60 -6.67 -8.17
CA LEU A 52 4.45 -7.62 -8.89
C LEU A 52 5.34 -6.92 -9.92
N LEU A 53 4.77 -6.03 -10.73
CA LEU A 53 5.54 -5.22 -11.70
C LEU A 53 6.62 -4.38 -11.00
N TRP A 54 6.30 -3.82 -9.84
CA TRP A 54 7.23 -3.08 -8.99
C TRP A 54 8.42 -3.93 -8.56
N LEU A 55 8.16 -5.16 -8.09
CA LEU A 55 9.20 -6.12 -7.70
C LEU A 55 10.08 -6.50 -8.89
N VAL A 56 9.48 -6.79 -10.06
CA VAL A 56 10.22 -7.11 -11.29
C VAL A 56 11.09 -5.93 -11.73
N PHE A 57 10.53 -4.72 -11.71
CA PHE A 57 11.27 -3.50 -12.04
C PHE A 57 12.48 -3.32 -11.11
N HIS A 58 12.30 -3.46 -9.80
CA HIS A 58 13.41 -3.39 -8.85
C HIS A 58 14.47 -4.47 -9.12
N ALA A 59 14.07 -5.72 -9.39
CA ALA A 59 15.00 -6.79 -9.72
C ALA A 59 15.82 -6.49 -10.98
N VAL A 60 15.17 -5.96 -12.04
CA VAL A 60 15.84 -5.55 -13.28
C VAL A 60 16.78 -4.37 -13.04
N MET A 61 16.34 -3.36 -12.29
CA MET A 61 17.16 -2.19 -11.97
C MET A 61 18.36 -2.54 -11.11
N LEU A 62 18.25 -3.51 -10.19
CA LEU A 62 19.38 -4.05 -9.45
C LEU A 62 20.37 -4.77 -10.38
N ARG A 63 19.86 -5.53 -11.37
CA ARG A 63 20.70 -6.24 -12.35
C ARG A 63 21.45 -5.30 -13.29
N ILE A 64 20.81 -4.21 -13.73
CA ILE A 64 21.38 -3.27 -14.71
C ILE A 64 22.17 -2.14 -14.04
N GLY A 65 21.62 -1.54 -12.98
CA GLY A 65 22.15 -0.35 -12.33
C GLY A 65 23.27 -0.62 -11.33
N GLY A 66 23.47 -1.88 -10.93
CA GLY A 66 24.55 -2.31 -10.05
C GLY A 66 24.61 -1.51 -8.75
N ASP A 67 25.83 -1.14 -8.34
CA ASP A 67 26.09 -0.54 -7.03
C ASP A 67 25.47 0.85 -6.84
N LYS A 68 25.35 1.66 -7.91
CA LYS A 68 24.79 3.02 -7.81
C LYS A 68 23.28 3.01 -7.54
N TYR A 69 22.55 2.10 -8.21
CA TYR A 69 21.13 1.92 -7.91
C TYR A 69 20.96 1.31 -6.52
N ARG A 70 21.80 0.34 -6.17
CA ARG A 70 21.82 -0.29 -4.84
C ARG A 70 22.03 0.73 -3.72
N GLU A 71 23.01 1.63 -3.80
CA GLU A 71 23.32 2.59 -2.73
C GLU A 71 22.13 3.53 -2.43
N LYS A 72 21.54 4.13 -3.47
CA LYS A 72 20.42 5.06 -3.31
C LYS A 72 19.11 4.38 -2.94
N ALA A 73 18.80 3.24 -3.58
CA ALA A 73 17.61 2.46 -3.24
C ALA A 73 17.74 1.92 -1.81
N SER A 74 18.93 1.46 -1.41
CA SER A 74 19.19 0.93 -0.07
C SER A 74 18.82 1.92 1.02
N GLU A 75 19.18 3.20 0.94
CA GLU A 75 18.82 4.17 2.00
C GLU A 75 17.29 4.36 2.13
N GLU A 76 16.60 4.62 1.02
CA GLU A 76 15.14 4.81 1.02
C GLU A 76 14.40 3.52 1.41
N ASP A 77 14.88 2.36 0.95
CA ASP A 77 14.31 1.05 1.22
C ASP A 77 14.55 0.63 2.68
N ILE A 78 15.72 0.92 3.26
CA ILE A 78 16.02 0.70 4.68
C ILE A 78 15.05 1.51 5.56
N GLU A 79 14.82 2.79 5.23
CA GLU A 79 13.89 3.64 5.98
C GLU A 79 12.44 3.16 5.84
N ALA A 80 12.02 2.82 4.62
CA ALA A 80 10.70 2.26 4.35
C ALA A 80 10.49 0.92 5.08
N ALA A 81 11.47 0.03 5.05
CA ALA A 81 11.40 -1.26 5.74
C ALA A 81 11.38 -1.10 7.27
N ARG A 82 12.14 -0.15 7.83
CA ARG A 82 12.06 0.18 9.26
C ARG A 82 10.67 0.70 9.62
N SER A 83 10.12 1.62 8.86
CA SER A 83 8.79 2.17 9.08
C SER A 83 7.71 1.09 8.95
N LEU A 84 7.78 0.23 7.93
CA LEU A 84 6.87 -0.90 7.75
C LEU A 84 6.99 -1.89 8.92
N SER A 85 8.19 -2.21 9.37
CA SER A 85 8.40 -3.10 10.53
C SER A 85 7.78 -2.54 11.81
N GLN A 86 7.84 -1.21 12.00
CA GLN A 86 7.19 -0.54 13.13
C GLN A 86 5.67 -0.61 13.03
N ILE A 87 5.10 -0.40 11.84
CA ILE A 87 3.66 -0.55 11.57
C ILE A 87 3.23 -1.99 11.83
N ILE A 88 3.95 -2.99 11.32
CA ILE A 88 3.65 -4.41 11.55
C ILE A 88 3.70 -4.76 13.04
N ARG A 89 4.73 -4.30 13.77
CA ARG A 89 4.83 -4.53 15.22
C ARG A 89 3.66 -3.89 15.96
N LEU A 90 3.27 -2.69 15.55
CA LEU A 90 2.14 -1.97 16.14
C LEU A 90 0.83 -2.71 15.88
N ILE A 91 0.57 -3.16 14.65
CA ILE A 91 -0.61 -3.96 14.28
C ILE A 91 -0.63 -5.30 15.01
N LYS A 92 0.52 -5.98 15.16
CA LYS A 92 0.60 -7.22 15.95
C LYS A 92 0.22 -6.99 17.42
N LYS A 93 0.61 -5.85 18.00
CA LYS A 93 0.26 -5.47 19.36
C LYS A 93 -1.20 -5.01 19.49
N GLU A 94 -1.68 -4.32 18.46
CA GLU A 94 -2.96 -3.63 18.41
C GLU A 94 -3.69 -3.96 17.09
N PRO A 95 -4.21 -5.20 16.94
CA PRO A 95 -4.77 -5.68 15.67
C PRO A 95 -6.00 -4.90 15.22
N TRP A 96 -6.68 -4.23 16.15
CA TRP A 96 -7.80 -3.35 15.85
C TRP A 96 -7.42 -2.19 14.91
N GLN A 97 -6.13 -1.84 14.79
CA GLN A 97 -5.67 -0.84 13.84
C GLN A 97 -5.94 -1.22 12.37
N LEU A 98 -6.16 -2.51 12.07
CA LEU A 98 -6.61 -2.95 10.74
C LEU A 98 -7.98 -2.36 10.38
N PHE A 99 -8.85 -2.11 11.36
CA PHE A 99 -10.15 -1.46 11.12
C PHE A 99 -10.04 0.02 10.75
N LEU A 100 -8.85 0.61 10.88
CA LEU A 100 -8.59 2.00 10.46
C LEU A 100 -8.15 2.10 8.99
N ILE A 101 -7.82 0.98 8.33
CA ILE A 101 -7.39 0.95 6.93
C ILE A 101 -8.45 1.57 6.00
N PRO A 102 -9.75 1.22 6.10
CA PRO A 102 -10.79 1.84 5.29
C PRO A 102 -10.91 3.35 5.50
N GLY A 103 -10.38 3.88 6.62
CA GLY A 103 -10.35 5.30 6.89
C GLY A 103 -9.57 6.08 5.83
N GLU A 104 -8.58 5.47 5.18
CA GLU A 104 -7.89 6.12 4.06
C GLU A 104 -8.83 6.28 2.86
N ASP A 105 -9.58 5.23 2.50
CA ASP A 105 -10.54 5.28 1.40
C ASP A 105 -11.63 6.34 1.64
N GLY A 106 -12.14 6.39 2.87
CA GLY A 106 -13.12 7.39 3.29
C GLY A 106 -12.61 8.82 3.20
N LEU A 107 -11.34 9.04 3.54
CA LEU A 107 -10.76 10.38 3.53
C LEU A 107 -10.44 10.87 2.11
N PHE A 108 -9.91 9.99 1.25
CA PHE A 108 -9.41 10.38 -0.07
C PHE A 108 -10.42 10.17 -1.20
N PHE A 109 -11.18 9.08 -1.19
CA PHE A 109 -12.05 8.71 -2.31
C PHE A 109 -13.50 9.12 -2.12
N LEU A 110 -13.96 9.31 -0.89
CA LEU A 110 -15.32 9.78 -0.66
C LEU A 110 -15.53 11.24 -1.13
N PRO A 111 -14.63 12.21 -0.84
CA PRO A 111 -14.76 13.55 -1.40
C PRO A 111 -14.73 13.55 -2.94
N LEU A 112 -13.89 12.70 -3.53
CA LEU A 112 -13.83 12.49 -4.97
C LEU A 112 -15.18 12.00 -5.54
N LEU A 113 -15.81 11.03 -4.88
CA LEU A 113 -17.11 10.50 -5.29
C LEU A 113 -18.18 11.62 -5.31
N TYR A 114 -18.18 12.50 -4.30
CA TYR A 114 -19.13 13.62 -4.21
C TYR A 114 -18.83 14.77 -5.18
N MET A 115 -17.55 15.03 -5.48
CA MET A 115 -17.14 16.02 -6.48
C MET A 115 -17.40 15.56 -7.92
N GLY A 116 -17.60 14.25 -8.11
CA GLY A 116 -17.67 13.63 -9.43
C GLY A 116 -16.31 13.13 -9.91
N ILE A 117 -16.32 11.91 -10.41
CA ILE A 117 -15.12 11.22 -10.89
C ILE A 117 -14.88 11.60 -12.35
N ASN A 118 -13.75 12.27 -12.59
CA ASN A 118 -13.20 12.51 -13.92
C ASN A 118 -11.67 12.35 -13.85
N PRO A 119 -10.95 12.29 -14.98
CA PRO A 119 -9.51 12.06 -14.97
C PRO A 119 -8.72 13.08 -14.12
N LEU A 120 -9.17 14.33 -14.05
CA LEU A 120 -8.48 15.37 -13.29
C LEU A 120 -8.72 15.23 -11.78
N THR A 121 -9.95 14.99 -11.36
CA THR A 121 -10.28 14.77 -9.94
C THR A 121 -9.67 13.46 -9.43
N ALA A 122 -9.68 12.40 -10.25
CA ALA A 122 -9.02 11.14 -9.97
C ALA A 122 -7.50 11.32 -9.82
N LEU A 123 -6.86 12.08 -10.71
CA LEU A 123 -5.43 12.39 -10.61
C LEU A 123 -5.12 13.14 -9.31
N GLY A 124 -5.88 14.18 -8.98
CA GLY A 124 -5.71 14.94 -7.74
C GLY A 124 -5.82 14.06 -6.49
N ALA A 125 -6.89 13.26 -6.38
CA ALA A 125 -7.10 12.35 -5.26
C ALA A 125 -5.99 11.30 -5.15
N SER A 126 -5.59 10.70 -6.28
CA SER A 126 -4.56 9.67 -6.32
C SER A 126 -3.17 10.20 -5.92
N LEU A 127 -2.82 11.42 -6.35
CA LEU A 127 -1.58 12.07 -5.94
C LEU A 127 -1.59 12.36 -4.44
N LEU A 128 -2.67 12.95 -3.92
CA LEU A 128 -2.81 13.20 -2.47
C LEU A 128 -2.71 11.90 -1.66
N PHE A 129 -3.32 10.83 -2.15
CA PHE A 129 -3.22 9.51 -1.55
C PHE A 129 -1.77 9.03 -1.49
N GLY A 130 -1.02 9.03 -2.59
CA GLY A 130 0.40 8.64 -2.57
C GLY A 130 1.29 9.57 -1.74
N PHE A 131 1.03 10.88 -1.73
CA PHE A 131 1.74 11.86 -0.89
C PHE A 131 1.55 11.58 0.60
N ALA A 132 0.37 11.14 1.02
CA ALA A 132 0.08 10.78 2.41
C ALA A 132 0.94 9.61 2.93
N HIS A 133 1.57 8.85 2.03
CA HIS A 133 2.40 7.70 2.34
C HIS A 133 3.91 7.99 2.40
N ILE A 134 4.35 9.21 2.06
CA ILE A 134 5.79 9.57 2.03
C ILE A 134 6.47 9.35 3.40
N GLY A 135 5.71 9.39 4.49
CA GLY A 135 6.26 9.14 5.83
C GLY A 135 6.73 7.71 6.09
N TYR A 136 6.37 6.73 5.24
CA TYR A 136 6.69 5.32 5.48
C TYR A 136 6.86 4.45 4.22
N LYS A 137 6.76 5.04 3.02
CA LYS A 137 7.07 4.40 1.73
C LYS A 137 8.18 5.18 1.03
N SER A 138 9.01 4.49 0.25
CA SER A 138 9.97 5.16 -0.65
C SER A 138 9.23 6.03 -1.68
N ARG A 139 9.89 7.03 -2.25
CA ARG A 139 9.23 7.94 -3.22
C ARG A 139 8.66 7.19 -4.42
N ALA A 140 9.40 6.17 -4.81
CA ALA A 140 9.11 5.35 -5.95
C ALA A 140 7.89 4.44 -5.66
N ALA A 141 7.80 3.90 -4.43
CA ALA A 141 6.59 3.22 -3.93
C ALA A 141 5.38 4.16 -3.73
N CYS A 142 5.60 5.43 -3.38
CA CYS A 142 4.54 6.45 -3.36
C CYS A 142 4.01 6.74 -4.76
N ALA A 143 4.88 6.87 -5.76
CA ALA A 143 4.47 7.05 -7.16
C ALA A 143 3.67 5.84 -7.67
N ALA A 144 4.11 4.63 -7.35
CA ALA A 144 3.37 3.39 -7.59
C ALA A 144 1.99 3.41 -6.92
N THR A 145 1.94 3.80 -5.64
CA THR A 145 0.70 3.92 -4.86
C THR A 145 -0.27 4.93 -5.51
N SER A 146 0.23 6.08 -5.98
CA SER A 146 -0.57 7.06 -6.73
C SER A 146 -1.10 6.47 -8.04
N ALA A 147 -0.26 5.75 -8.81
CA ALA A 147 -0.70 5.13 -10.06
C ALA A 147 -1.80 4.09 -9.84
N ILE A 148 -1.67 3.24 -8.81
CA ILE A 148 -2.69 2.27 -8.42
C ILE A 148 -3.98 2.98 -7.99
N ALA A 149 -3.87 4.00 -7.13
CA ALA A 149 -5.01 4.79 -6.68
C ALA A 149 -5.74 5.46 -7.85
N PHE A 150 -5.01 5.96 -8.85
CA PHE A 150 -5.60 6.53 -10.06
C PHE A 150 -6.44 5.49 -10.81
N MET A 151 -5.91 4.29 -11.02
CA MET A 151 -6.64 3.19 -11.68
C MET A 151 -7.89 2.80 -10.88
N ILE A 152 -7.79 2.72 -9.55
CA ILE A 152 -8.93 2.45 -8.67
C ILE A 152 -9.99 3.55 -8.80
N CYS A 153 -9.59 4.82 -8.76
CA CYS A 153 -10.48 5.97 -8.92
C CYS A 153 -11.24 5.93 -10.24
N VAL A 154 -10.61 5.52 -11.34
CA VAL A 154 -11.22 5.52 -12.68
C VAL A 154 -12.07 4.27 -12.94
N PHE A 155 -11.64 3.09 -12.46
CA PHE A 155 -12.25 1.83 -12.86
C PHE A 155 -13.04 1.11 -11.76
N VAL A 156 -12.85 1.46 -10.49
CA VAL A 156 -13.50 0.79 -9.35
C VAL A 156 -14.49 1.72 -8.66
N ILE A 157 -14.04 2.91 -8.23
CA ILE A 157 -14.87 3.85 -7.46
C ILE A 157 -16.18 4.26 -8.17
N PRO A 158 -16.27 4.40 -9.51
CA PRO A 158 -17.54 4.72 -10.18
C PRO A 158 -18.66 3.70 -9.93
N TYR A 159 -18.29 2.47 -9.53
CA TYR A 159 -19.22 1.39 -9.22
C TYR A 159 -19.52 1.26 -7.73
N GLY A 160 -19.14 2.25 -6.92
CA GLY A 160 -19.41 2.32 -5.49
C GLY A 160 -18.15 2.16 -4.66
N ILE A 161 -18.00 3.02 -3.64
CA ILE A 161 -16.83 3.06 -2.76
C ILE A 161 -16.66 1.77 -1.95
N ILE A 162 -17.76 1.05 -1.67
CA ILE A 162 -17.73 -0.21 -0.93
C ILE A 162 -16.86 -1.28 -1.62
N ASN A 163 -16.83 -1.31 -2.95
CA ASN A 163 -16.02 -2.26 -3.70
C ASN A 163 -14.52 -2.00 -3.49
N ALA A 164 -14.12 -0.72 -3.44
CA ALA A 164 -12.75 -0.33 -3.15
C ALA A 164 -12.38 -0.63 -1.70
N VAL A 165 -13.25 -0.33 -0.73
CA VAL A 165 -13.01 -0.64 0.69
C VAL A 165 -12.81 -2.14 0.92
N ILE A 166 -13.68 -2.99 0.35
CA ILE A 166 -13.54 -4.44 0.47
C ILE A 166 -12.27 -4.93 -0.23
N GLY A 167 -11.98 -4.42 -1.43
CA GLY A 167 -10.76 -4.75 -2.16
C GLY A 167 -9.49 -4.37 -1.40
N HIS A 168 -9.47 -3.18 -0.79
CA HIS A 168 -8.37 -2.68 0.02
C HIS A 168 -8.13 -3.58 1.24
N LEU A 169 -9.19 -3.86 2.00
CA LEU A 169 -9.12 -4.79 3.13
C LEU A 169 -8.64 -6.18 2.70
N ALA A 170 -9.11 -6.70 1.57
CA ALA A 170 -8.68 -8.01 1.06
C ALA A 170 -7.18 -8.03 0.72
N VAL A 171 -6.67 -6.99 0.05
CA VAL A 171 -5.24 -6.86 -0.25
C VAL A 171 -4.43 -6.77 1.03
N ASP A 172 -4.80 -5.91 1.96
CA ASP A 172 -4.06 -5.74 3.21
C ASP A 172 -4.07 -7.02 4.04
N LEU A 173 -5.23 -7.67 4.20
CA LEU A 173 -5.33 -8.97 4.87
C LEU A 173 -4.44 -10.02 4.19
N SER A 174 -4.36 -10.04 2.86
CA SER A 174 -3.49 -10.98 2.14
C SER A 174 -2.02 -10.71 2.45
N VAL A 175 -1.59 -9.45 2.46
CA VAL A 175 -0.22 -9.06 2.83
C VAL A 175 0.07 -9.48 4.27
N PHE A 176 -0.79 -9.14 5.22
CA PHE A 176 -0.60 -9.52 6.63
C PHE A 176 -0.59 -11.03 6.85
N SER A 177 -1.37 -11.79 6.08
CA SER A 177 -1.40 -13.25 6.14
C SER A 177 -0.15 -13.89 5.57
N LEU A 178 0.52 -13.24 4.61
CA LEU A 178 1.77 -13.71 4.03
C LEU A 178 3.00 -13.35 4.88
N LEU A 179 2.92 -12.30 5.70
CA LEU A 179 4.05 -11.85 6.53
C LEU A 179 4.70 -12.93 7.42
N PRO A 180 3.97 -13.88 8.05
CA PRO A 180 4.59 -14.96 8.82
C PRO A 180 5.42 -15.93 7.98
N PHE A 181 5.10 -16.07 6.68
CA PHE A 181 5.77 -16.99 5.75
C PHE A 181 6.95 -16.32 5.04
N ILE A 182 6.96 -14.99 4.96
CA ILE A 182 8.12 -14.23 4.54
C ILE A 182 9.08 -14.24 5.74
N ASN A 183 10.01 -15.20 5.71
CA ASN A 183 10.92 -15.50 6.80
C ASN A 183 11.86 -14.31 7.08
N MET A 184 11.39 -13.32 7.84
CA MET A 184 12.23 -12.24 8.39
C MET A 184 12.92 -12.69 9.70
N GLU A 185 13.11 -14.00 9.87
CA GLU A 185 13.80 -14.57 11.02
C GLU A 185 15.25 -14.09 11.03
N ASN A 186 15.49 -13.08 11.87
CA ASN A 186 16.71 -12.85 12.65
C ASN A 186 18.00 -13.41 12.03
N ARG A 187 18.40 -12.93 10.85
CA ARG A 187 19.84 -12.78 10.62
C ARG A 187 20.25 -11.58 11.46
N GLU A 188 20.68 -11.85 12.70
CA GLU A 188 21.37 -10.87 13.51
C GLU A 188 22.50 -10.27 12.66
N VAL A 189 22.29 -9.05 12.20
CA VAL A 189 23.33 -8.28 11.52
C VAL A 189 24.36 -7.96 12.60
N LYS A 190 25.52 -8.62 12.51
CA LYS A 190 26.69 -8.30 13.32
C LYS A 190 26.95 -6.79 13.20
N LYS A 191 27.19 -6.18 14.36
CA LYS A 191 27.13 -4.73 14.61
C LYS A 191 28.11 -3.85 13.81
N ASP A 192 28.93 -4.42 12.92
CA ASP A 192 29.99 -3.73 12.18
C ASP A 192 29.95 -3.96 10.65
N GLU A 193 28.97 -4.70 10.12
CA GLU A 193 28.75 -4.81 8.68
C GLU A 193 27.39 -4.24 8.31
N GLN A 194 27.36 -3.47 7.22
CA GLN A 194 26.18 -2.80 6.70
C GLN A 194 24.94 -3.70 6.75
N VAL A 195 23.80 -3.13 7.16
CA VAL A 195 22.51 -3.83 7.16
C VAL A 195 22.16 -4.16 5.71
N VAL A 196 22.59 -5.33 5.24
CA VAL A 196 22.13 -5.91 3.99
C VAL A 196 20.77 -6.50 4.27
N PHE A 197 19.72 -5.84 3.79
CA PHE A 197 18.44 -6.50 3.62
C PHE A 197 18.68 -7.67 2.67
N VAL A 198 18.58 -8.89 3.21
CA VAL A 198 18.49 -10.09 2.38
C VAL A 198 17.11 -10.02 1.74
N TYR A 199 17.03 -9.34 0.59
CA TYR A 199 16.00 -9.70 -0.38
C TYR A 199 16.11 -11.22 -0.57
N PRO A 200 14.99 -11.98 -0.60
CA PRO A 200 15.07 -13.36 -1.05
C PRO A 200 15.87 -13.36 -2.33
N ASP A 201 16.93 -14.17 -2.37
CA ASP A 201 17.87 -14.18 -3.47
C ASP A 201 17.07 -14.30 -4.76
N VAL A 202 17.35 -13.49 -5.77
CA VAL A 202 16.51 -13.48 -6.99
C VAL A 202 16.48 -14.89 -7.60
N GLU A 203 17.54 -15.67 -7.40
CA GLU A 203 17.65 -17.10 -7.74
C GLU A 203 16.67 -18.01 -6.97
N THR A 204 16.27 -17.66 -5.74
CA THR A 204 15.24 -18.39 -4.98
C THR A 204 13.82 -18.11 -5.47
N LEU A 205 13.58 -16.94 -6.08
CA LEU A 205 12.27 -16.57 -6.65
C LEU A 205 12.15 -16.95 -8.13
N PHE A 206 13.27 -16.99 -8.85
CA PHE A 206 13.37 -17.34 -10.26
C PHE A 206 14.62 -18.21 -10.48
N PRO A 207 14.58 -19.51 -10.19
CA PRO A 207 15.72 -20.40 -10.39
C PRO A 207 16.13 -20.36 -11.86
N SER A 208 17.41 -20.10 -12.10
CA SER A 208 18.06 -20.07 -13.41
C SER A 208 18.05 -21.42 -14.14
N ASP A 209 17.62 -22.48 -13.45
CA ASP A 209 17.68 -23.86 -13.91
C ASP A 209 16.43 -24.26 -14.71
N ILE A 210 15.57 -23.30 -15.04
CA ILE A 210 14.47 -23.50 -16.00
C ILE A 210 15.06 -23.38 -17.41
N GLU A 211 15.53 -24.51 -17.95
CA GLU A 211 15.77 -24.66 -19.39
C GLU A 211 14.44 -24.39 -20.13
N TYR A 212 14.43 -23.34 -20.96
CA TYR A 212 13.34 -23.05 -21.91
C TYR A 212 13.48 -23.88 -23.18
#